data_AF-A0A2M8KYU0-F1
#
_entry.id   AF-A0A2M8KYU0-F1
#
_cell.length_a   1.000
_cell.length_b   1.000
_cell.length_c   1.000
_cell.angle_alpha   90.00
_cell.angle_beta   90.00
_cell.angle_gamma   90.00
#
_symmetry.space_group_name_H-M   'P 1'
#
loop_
_entity.id
_entity.type
_entity.pdbx_description
1 polymer ?
#
loop_
_entity_poly.entity_id
_entity_poly.type
_entity_poly.pdbx_seq_one_letter_code
_entity_poly.pdbx_strand_id
1 'polypeptide(L)'
;MKLLPKRLVYSLAGLTLGVSVYVSAPAFARSGSDDSITGNTSSSETSGNSSTESSNKTESEIEIHNSALVEQLKEKAHEQLQAKREQTKARTQEVRQKTCEARKASLDKRMSRLVTQAEKHKSVFDSIYVKVKNFHDSKQLSVANYDTLTVKVDSAQANAAAKIVTLKALDIQVDCTQTNVADSVGAFRQAVSDTRDTLKTYRTALKDLISALHGASESAKQSDSTN
;
A
#
# COMPACT_ATOMS: atom_id res chain seq x y z
N MET A 1 37.78 -22.71 29.03
CA MET A 1 37.57 -21.25 29.17
C MET A 1 36.59 -20.78 28.10
N LYS A 2 35.33 -20.52 28.46
CA LYS A 2 34.35 -19.91 27.54
C LYS A 2 33.61 -18.79 28.28
N LEU A 3 33.72 -17.60 27.71
CA LEU A 3 33.28 -16.31 28.24
C LEU A 3 31.75 -16.17 28.18
N LEU A 4 31.17 -15.70 29.28
CA LEU A 4 29.75 -15.37 29.45
C LEU A 4 29.40 -14.05 28.74
N PRO A 5 28.27 -13.93 28.02
CA PRO A 5 27.74 -12.64 27.62
C PRO A 5 26.75 -12.08 28.65
N LYS A 6 26.86 -10.76 28.82
CA LYS A 6 26.24 -9.86 29.80
C LYS A 6 24.71 -9.75 29.62
N ARG A 7 23.99 -9.66 30.75
CA ARG A 7 22.55 -9.37 30.82
C ARG A 7 22.31 -7.87 30.56
N LEU A 8 21.45 -7.57 29.60
CA LEU A 8 20.89 -6.23 29.36
C LEU A 8 19.54 -6.13 30.06
N VAL A 9 19.48 -5.27 31.07
CA VAL A 9 18.28 -4.86 31.79
C VAL A 9 17.61 -3.77 30.97
N TYR A 10 16.42 -4.01 30.45
CA TYR A 10 15.60 -2.95 29.85
C TYR A 10 14.40 -2.66 30.73
N SER A 11 14.47 -1.46 31.30
CA SER A 11 13.47 -0.79 32.11
C SER A 11 12.17 -0.57 31.32
N LEU A 12 11.04 -0.90 31.95
CA LEU A 12 9.69 -0.60 31.48
C LEU A 12 9.38 0.85 31.87
N ALA A 13 9.35 1.76 30.90
CA ALA A 13 8.75 3.07 31.05
C ALA A 13 7.57 3.16 30.08
N GLY A 14 6.36 3.14 30.62
CA GLY A 14 5.16 3.53 29.89
C GLY A 14 5.09 5.05 29.81
N LEU A 15 4.61 5.56 28.67
CA LEU A 15 3.94 6.85 28.63
C LEU A 15 2.96 6.90 27.46
N THR A 16 1.80 7.45 27.79
CA THR A 16 0.53 7.49 27.09
C THR A 16 0.37 8.67 26.13
N LEU A 17 -0.62 8.53 25.24
CA LEU A 17 -1.54 9.55 24.72
C LEU A 17 -1.09 10.54 23.62
N GLY A 18 -1.90 10.55 22.55
CA GLY A 18 -2.35 11.80 21.90
C GLY A 18 -1.79 12.08 20.51
N VAL A 19 -2.34 11.45 19.46
CA VAL A 19 -2.21 11.94 18.08
C VAL A 19 -3.58 12.43 17.61
N SER A 20 -3.78 13.74 17.66
CA SER A 20 -4.85 14.42 16.93
C SER A 20 -4.44 14.54 15.46
N VAL A 21 -5.10 13.79 14.58
CA VAL A 21 -4.96 13.97 13.13
C VAL A 21 -5.87 15.12 12.71
N TYR A 22 -5.27 16.29 12.49
CA TYR A 22 -5.92 17.34 11.69
C TYR A 22 -5.99 16.84 10.25
N VAL A 23 -7.21 16.62 9.76
CA VAL A 23 -7.49 16.39 8.34
C VAL A 23 -7.59 17.76 7.68
N SER A 24 -6.47 18.29 7.21
CA SER A 24 -6.46 19.41 6.28
C SER A 24 -6.97 18.92 4.92
N ALA A 25 -8.08 19.48 4.46
CA ALA A 25 -8.61 19.25 3.13
C ALA A 25 -7.60 19.71 2.06
N PRO A 26 -7.39 18.97 0.96
CA PRO A 26 -6.63 19.49 -0.17
C PRO A 26 -7.45 20.59 -0.84
N ALA A 27 -6.97 21.83 -0.74
CA ALA A 27 -7.39 22.89 -1.63
C ALA A 27 -6.94 22.53 -3.05
N PHE A 28 -7.88 22.17 -3.92
CA PHE A 28 -7.65 22.10 -5.36
C PHE A 28 -7.49 23.53 -5.89
N ALA A 29 -6.28 24.06 -5.82
CA ALA A 29 -5.89 25.21 -6.61
C ALA A 29 -5.88 24.78 -8.09
N ARG A 30 -6.85 25.27 -8.86
CA ARG A 30 -6.74 25.38 -10.32
C ARG A 30 -5.57 26.33 -10.58
N SER A 31 -4.38 25.78 -10.78
CA SER A 31 -3.30 26.48 -11.48
C SER A 31 -3.73 26.58 -12.94
N GLY A 32 -4.25 27.75 -13.31
CA GLY A 32 -4.26 28.17 -14.70
C GLY A 32 -2.80 28.29 -15.13
N SER A 33 -2.43 27.51 -16.13
CA SER A 33 -1.25 27.79 -16.92
C SER A 33 -1.54 29.06 -17.73
N ASP A 34 -1.11 30.19 -17.19
CA ASP A 34 -0.80 31.36 -18.01
C ASP A 34 0.46 31.00 -18.81
N ASP A 35 0.27 30.47 -20.02
CA ASP A 35 1.34 30.45 -21.01
C ASP A 35 1.53 31.90 -21.47
N SER A 36 2.52 32.54 -20.85
CA SER A 36 3.18 33.71 -21.37
C SER A 36 3.79 33.36 -22.73
N ILE A 37 3.04 33.61 -23.80
CA ILE A 37 3.62 33.72 -25.14
C ILE A 37 4.50 34.96 -25.12
N THR A 38 5.80 34.70 -25.00
CA THR A 38 6.90 35.61 -25.28
C THR A 38 6.69 36.21 -26.66
N GLY A 39 6.18 37.45 -26.68
CA GLY A 39 6.13 38.29 -27.86
C GLY A 39 7.56 38.59 -28.30
N ASN A 40 8.06 37.80 -29.24
CA ASN A 40 9.31 38.07 -29.91
C ASN A 40 9.05 39.22 -30.90
N THR A 41 9.39 40.43 -30.47
CA THR A 41 9.59 41.58 -31.34
C THR A 41 10.77 41.28 -32.27
N SER A 42 10.47 40.84 -33.49
CA SER A 42 11.38 40.98 -34.62
C SER A 42 10.72 41.88 -35.65
N SER A 43 11.04 43.17 -35.54
CA SER A 43 10.98 44.12 -36.63
C SER A 43 11.78 43.54 -37.80
N SER A 44 11.11 43.21 -38.88
CA SER A 44 11.74 43.14 -40.20
C SER A 44 10.92 44.05 -41.10
N GLU A 45 11.44 45.26 -41.24
CA GLU A 45 11.11 46.15 -42.34
C GLU A 45 11.44 45.41 -43.64
N THR A 46 10.43 45.20 -44.48
CA THR A 46 10.66 45.11 -45.92
C THR A 46 9.57 45.91 -46.58
N SER A 47 9.94 47.16 -46.85
CA SER A 47 9.33 47.99 -47.88
C SER A 47 9.26 47.20 -49.18
N GLY A 48 8.03 46.89 -49.59
CA GLY A 48 7.71 46.30 -50.87
C GLY A 48 6.42 46.90 -51.36
N ASN A 49 6.50 48.18 -51.74
CA ASN A 49 5.48 48.90 -52.47
C ASN A 49 5.18 48.14 -53.77
N SER A 50 4.14 47.31 -53.77
CA SER A 50 3.63 46.63 -54.95
C SER A 50 2.21 47.12 -55.20
N SER A 51 2.15 48.10 -56.10
CA SER A 51 1.10 48.29 -57.08
C SER A 51 -0.33 47.99 -56.63
N THR A 52 -1.01 49.09 -56.31
CA THR A 52 -2.42 49.33 -56.61
C THR A 52 -2.77 48.79 -58.01
N GLU A 53 -3.24 47.56 -58.09
CA GLU A 53 -3.93 47.06 -59.27
C GLU A 53 -5.42 46.94 -58.94
N SER A 54 -6.14 47.82 -59.61
CA SER A 54 -7.58 47.90 -59.68
C SER A 54 -8.23 46.53 -59.81
N SER A 55 -9.15 46.24 -58.89
CA SER A 55 -10.33 45.47 -59.24
C SER A 55 -11.48 46.04 -58.45
N ASN A 56 -12.37 46.73 -59.17
CA ASN A 56 -13.75 47.00 -58.77
C ASN A 56 -14.41 45.66 -58.44
N LYS A 57 -14.17 45.14 -57.23
CA LYS A 57 -14.85 43.99 -56.70
C LYS A 57 -15.96 44.53 -55.84
N THR A 58 -17.18 44.39 -56.32
CA THR A 58 -18.42 44.86 -55.71
C THR A 58 -18.41 44.50 -54.22
N GLU A 59 -18.81 45.43 -53.35
CA GLU A 59 -18.86 45.29 -51.88
C GLU A 59 -19.52 43.95 -51.45
N SER A 60 -20.48 43.46 -52.25
CA SER A 60 -21.14 42.17 -52.10
C SER A 60 -20.21 40.95 -52.24
N GLU A 61 -19.17 40.97 -53.07
CA GLU A 61 -18.24 39.86 -53.25
C GLU A 61 -17.24 39.73 -52.09
N ILE A 62 -16.95 40.84 -51.39
CA ILE A 62 -16.10 40.86 -50.19
C ILE A 62 -16.89 40.28 -49.00
N GLU A 63 -18.17 40.64 -48.85
CA GLU A 63 -19.04 40.07 -47.82
C GLU A 63 -19.28 38.56 -48.02
N ILE A 64 -19.50 38.12 -49.25
CA ILE A 64 -19.64 36.70 -49.58
C ILE A 64 -18.35 35.94 -49.25
N HIS A 65 -17.19 36.47 -49.61
CA HIS A 65 -15.90 35.83 -49.30
C HIS A 65 -15.63 35.75 -47.79
N ASN A 66 -15.94 36.81 -47.04
CA ASN A 66 -15.75 36.84 -45.59
C ASN A 66 -16.70 35.89 -44.87
N SER A 67 -17.96 35.80 -45.29
CA SER A 67 -18.93 34.86 -44.71
C SER A 67 -18.54 33.39 -44.97
N ALA A 68 -18.08 33.08 -46.19
CA ALA A 68 -17.56 31.75 -46.53
C ALA A 68 -16.31 31.37 -45.70
N LEU A 69 -15.41 32.34 -45.47
CA LEU A 69 -14.23 32.13 -44.62
C LEU A 69 -14.62 31.89 -43.15
N VAL A 70 -15.61 32.63 -42.63
CA VAL A 70 -16.10 32.46 -41.25
C VAL A 70 -16.71 31.07 -41.05
N GLU A 71 -17.52 30.58 -42.00
CA GLU A 71 -18.09 29.22 -41.91
C GLU A 71 -17.00 28.14 -41.98
N GLN A 72 -16.02 28.27 -42.89
CA GLN A 72 -14.87 27.34 -42.92
C GLN A 72 -14.06 27.34 -41.62
N LEU A 73 -13.87 28.50 -40.99
CA LEU A 73 -13.17 28.58 -39.70
C LEU A 73 -13.98 27.95 -38.56
N LYS A 74 -15.31 28.11 -38.56
CA LYS A 74 -16.20 27.44 -37.60
C LYS A 74 -16.16 25.92 -37.76
N GLU A 75 -16.26 25.41 -38.98
CA GLU A 75 -16.18 23.96 -39.25
C GLU A 75 -14.84 23.39 -38.78
N LYS A 76 -13.72 24.02 -39.16
CA LYS A 76 -12.38 23.61 -38.68
C LYS A 76 -12.27 23.66 -37.16
N ALA A 77 -12.82 24.68 -36.52
CA ALA A 77 -12.82 24.77 -35.06
C ALA A 77 -13.64 23.64 -34.42
N HIS A 78 -14.80 23.30 -34.98
CA HIS A 78 -15.64 22.19 -34.53
C HIS A 78 -14.94 20.84 -34.70
N GLU A 79 -14.32 20.58 -35.85
CA GLU A 79 -13.54 19.36 -36.09
C GLU A 79 -12.37 19.22 -35.11
N GLN A 80 -11.60 20.29 -34.91
CA GLN A 80 -10.50 20.29 -33.94
C GLN A 80 -10.98 20.04 -32.51
N LEU A 81 -12.14 20.58 -32.11
CA LEU A 81 -12.74 20.35 -30.80
C LEU A 81 -13.18 18.91 -30.61
N GLN A 82 -13.80 18.31 -31.63
CA GLN A 82 -14.20 16.90 -31.61
C GLN A 82 -12.98 15.98 -31.55
N ALA A 83 -11.97 16.21 -32.39
CA ALA A 83 -10.73 15.45 -32.39
C ALA A 83 -9.99 15.54 -31.04
N LYS A 84 -9.90 16.73 -30.44
CA LYS A 84 -9.33 16.90 -29.09
C LYS A 84 -10.14 16.16 -28.03
N ARG A 85 -11.48 16.21 -28.07
CA ARG A 85 -12.34 15.48 -27.12
C ARG A 85 -12.14 13.97 -27.21
N GLU A 86 -12.06 13.42 -28.42
CA GLU A 86 -11.80 11.99 -28.62
C GLU A 86 -10.40 11.59 -28.17
N GLN A 87 -9.38 12.40 -28.51
CA GLN A 87 -8.02 12.19 -28.03
C GLN A 87 -7.94 12.23 -26.50
N THR A 88 -8.62 13.17 -25.85
CA THR A 88 -8.69 13.24 -24.38
C THR A 88 -9.40 12.01 -23.81
N LYS A 89 -10.51 11.57 -24.40
CA LYS A 89 -11.22 10.35 -23.97
C LYS A 89 -10.32 9.12 -24.07
N ALA A 90 -9.65 8.93 -25.21
CA ALA A 90 -8.74 7.80 -25.43
C ALA A 90 -7.57 7.81 -24.44
N ARG A 91 -6.89 8.95 -24.29
CA ARG A 91 -5.82 9.12 -23.28
C ARG A 91 -6.33 8.86 -21.86
N THR A 92 -7.54 9.30 -21.54
CA THR A 92 -8.13 9.07 -20.21
C THR A 92 -8.39 7.57 -19.97
N GLN A 93 -8.84 6.83 -20.97
CA GLN A 93 -9.04 5.38 -20.87
C GLN A 93 -7.70 4.65 -20.71
N GLU A 94 -6.69 4.98 -21.52
CA GLU A 94 -5.34 4.40 -21.43
C GLU A 94 -4.71 4.66 -20.04
N VAL A 95 -4.80 5.90 -19.54
CA VAL A 95 -4.28 6.26 -18.21
C VAL A 95 -5.02 5.50 -17.11
N ARG A 96 -6.34 5.33 -17.22
CA ARG A 96 -7.14 4.55 -16.26
C ARG A 96 -6.73 3.09 -16.25
N GLN A 97 -6.58 2.48 -17.43
CA GLN A 97 -6.14 1.10 -17.57
C GLN A 97 -4.75 0.90 -16.96
N LYS A 98 -3.77 1.73 -17.35
CA LYS A 98 -2.40 1.67 -16.81
C LYS A 98 -2.37 1.84 -15.29
N THR A 99 -3.18 2.76 -14.75
CA THR A 99 -3.29 2.98 -13.31
C THR A 99 -3.89 1.76 -12.60
N CYS A 100 -4.90 1.13 -13.19
CA CYS A 100 -5.50 -0.08 -12.63
C CYS A 100 -4.52 -1.25 -12.63
N GLU A 101 -3.84 -1.51 -13.75
CA GLU A 101 -2.84 -2.57 -13.86
C GLU A 101 -1.69 -2.38 -12.85
N ALA A 102 -1.21 -1.14 -12.69
CA ALA A 102 -0.22 -0.81 -11.68
C ALA A 102 -0.71 -1.07 -10.25
N ARG A 103 -1.99 -0.75 -9.97
CA ARG A 103 -2.61 -1.04 -8.67
C ARG A 103 -2.77 -2.53 -8.42
N LYS A 104 -3.19 -3.31 -9.43
CA LYS A 104 -3.28 -4.77 -9.38
C LYS A 104 -1.93 -5.39 -9.03
N ALA A 105 -0.89 -5.07 -9.79
CA ALA A 105 0.46 -5.56 -9.51
C ALA A 105 0.97 -5.16 -8.11
N SER A 106 0.63 -3.95 -7.65
CA SER A 106 0.96 -3.51 -6.29
C SER A 106 0.22 -4.31 -5.23
N LEU A 107 -1.06 -4.63 -5.47
CA LEU A 107 -1.89 -5.44 -4.58
C LEU A 107 -1.34 -6.87 -4.49
N ASP A 108 -1.09 -7.52 -5.63
CA ASP A 108 -0.55 -8.89 -5.69
C ASP A 108 0.76 -8.99 -4.90
N LYS A 109 1.65 -8.01 -5.09
CA LYS A 109 2.93 -7.93 -4.37
C LYS A 109 2.71 -7.75 -2.86
N ARG A 110 1.74 -6.93 -2.45
CA ARG A 110 1.39 -6.74 -1.03
C ARG A 110 0.81 -8.02 -0.44
N MET A 111 -0.06 -8.71 -1.15
CA MET A 111 -0.67 -9.96 -0.71
C MET A 111 0.38 -11.03 -0.47
N SER A 112 1.25 -11.26 -1.45
CA SER A 112 2.36 -12.21 -1.34
C SER A 112 3.29 -11.87 -0.16
N ARG A 113 3.69 -10.60 -0.02
CA ARG A 113 4.55 -10.16 1.08
C ARG A 113 3.93 -10.41 2.47
N LEU A 114 2.63 -10.17 2.62
CA LEU A 114 1.94 -10.37 3.90
C LEU A 114 1.86 -11.85 4.28
N VAL A 115 1.60 -12.74 3.31
CA VAL A 115 1.64 -14.19 3.52
C VAL A 115 3.05 -14.63 3.94
N THR A 116 4.08 -14.25 3.17
CA THR A 116 5.48 -14.60 3.50
C THR A 116 5.90 -14.06 4.87
N GLN A 117 5.46 -12.85 5.23
CA GLN A 117 5.75 -12.28 6.54
C GLN A 117 5.07 -13.08 7.66
N ALA A 118 3.81 -13.50 7.49
CA ALA A 118 3.09 -14.31 8.46
C ALA A 118 3.76 -15.69 8.64
N GLU A 119 4.14 -16.35 7.55
CA GLU A 119 4.89 -17.62 7.56
C GLU A 119 6.24 -17.46 8.28
N LYS A 120 6.97 -16.37 8.02
CA LYS A 120 8.24 -16.06 8.69
C LYS A 120 8.05 -15.89 10.20
N HIS A 121 7.03 -15.14 10.63
CA HIS A 121 6.74 -14.98 12.06
C HIS A 121 6.38 -16.30 12.73
N LYS A 122 5.54 -17.11 12.10
CA LYS A 122 5.19 -18.44 12.60
C LYS A 122 6.45 -19.32 12.73
N SER A 123 7.30 -19.36 11.72
CA SER A 123 8.55 -20.15 11.74
C SER A 123 9.47 -19.76 12.89
N VAL A 124 9.59 -18.46 13.18
CA VAL A 124 10.35 -17.97 14.34
C VAL A 124 9.73 -18.46 15.65
N PHE A 125 8.41 -18.40 15.78
CA PHE A 125 7.71 -18.88 16.97
C PHE A 125 7.84 -20.40 17.15
N ASP A 126 7.73 -21.17 16.08
CA ASP A 126 7.93 -22.61 16.08
C ASP A 126 9.35 -22.98 16.54
N SER A 127 10.37 -22.26 16.03
CA SER A 127 11.76 -22.47 16.46
C SER A 127 11.97 -22.18 17.95
N ILE A 128 11.34 -21.10 18.46
CA ILE A 128 11.36 -20.80 19.90
C ILE A 128 10.69 -21.93 20.67
N TYR A 129 9.53 -22.38 20.23
CA TYR A 129 8.78 -23.42 20.93
C TYR A 129 9.56 -24.72 21.07
N VAL A 130 10.24 -25.17 20.00
CA VAL A 130 11.12 -26.34 20.03
C VAL A 130 12.25 -26.16 21.05
N LYS A 131 12.89 -24.98 21.08
CA LYS A 131 13.95 -24.68 22.07
C LYS A 131 13.41 -24.70 23.50
N VAL A 132 12.18 -24.24 23.71
CA VAL A 132 11.51 -24.22 25.00
C VAL A 132 11.22 -25.63 25.50
N LYS A 133 10.68 -26.52 24.65
CA LYS A 133 10.50 -27.95 24.98
C LYS A 133 11.84 -28.62 25.32
N ASN A 134 12.86 -28.43 24.47
CA ASN A 134 14.19 -28.98 24.72
C ASN A 134 14.81 -28.47 26.03
N PHE A 135 14.57 -27.21 26.39
CA PHE A 135 15.04 -26.63 27.65
C PHE A 135 14.36 -27.28 28.87
N HIS A 136 13.04 -27.46 28.82
CA HIS A 136 12.29 -28.17 29.84
C HIS A 136 12.83 -29.60 30.04
N ASP A 137 12.98 -30.35 28.95
CA ASP A 137 13.37 -31.77 28.99
C ASP A 137 14.83 -31.94 29.46
N SER A 138 15.75 -31.08 28.97
CA SER A 138 17.17 -31.14 29.35
C SER A 138 17.45 -30.74 30.80
N LYS A 139 16.57 -29.94 31.40
CA LYS A 139 16.69 -29.47 32.78
C LYS A 139 15.81 -30.24 33.76
N GLN A 140 14.98 -31.17 33.26
CA GLN A 140 14.05 -31.96 34.07
C GLN A 140 13.24 -31.07 35.04
N LEU A 141 12.80 -29.91 34.55
CA LEU A 141 12.13 -28.91 35.39
C LEU A 141 10.75 -29.40 35.79
N SER A 142 10.46 -29.38 37.10
CA SER A 142 9.09 -29.54 37.57
C SER A 142 8.38 -28.19 37.46
N VAL A 143 7.52 -28.05 36.45
CA VAL A 143 6.73 -26.82 36.23
C VAL A 143 5.26 -27.13 36.43
N ALA A 144 4.65 -26.46 37.42
CA ALA A 144 3.22 -26.55 37.64
C ALA A 144 2.45 -26.10 36.38
N ASN A 145 1.46 -26.88 35.97
CA ASN A 145 0.62 -26.63 34.79
C ASN A 145 1.34 -26.64 33.43
N TYR A 146 2.53 -27.25 33.32
CA TYR A 146 3.27 -27.34 32.05
C TYR A 146 2.43 -27.88 30.90
N ASP A 147 1.70 -28.98 31.12
CA ASP A 147 0.85 -29.60 30.09
C ASP A 147 -0.25 -28.66 29.63
N THR A 148 -0.86 -27.93 30.56
CA THR A 148 -1.91 -26.93 30.22
C THR A 148 -1.34 -25.78 29.39
N LEU A 149 -0.14 -25.30 29.73
CA LEU A 149 0.54 -24.25 28.96
C LEU A 149 0.94 -24.74 27.57
N THR A 150 1.46 -25.97 27.47
CA THR A 150 1.84 -26.62 26.21
C THR A 150 0.61 -26.78 25.29
N VAL A 151 -0.51 -27.26 25.81
CA VAL A 151 -1.78 -27.35 25.05
C VAL A 151 -2.25 -25.98 24.55
N LYS A 152 -2.12 -24.91 25.35
CA LYS A 152 -2.43 -23.55 24.91
C LYS A 152 -1.52 -23.09 23.76
N VAL A 153 -0.22 -23.40 23.84
CA VAL A 153 0.73 -23.08 22.76
C VAL A 153 0.40 -23.87 21.49
N ASP A 154 0.14 -25.18 21.60
CA ASP A 154 -0.22 -26.04 20.48
C ASP A 154 -1.51 -25.56 19.78
N SER A 155 -2.54 -25.21 20.56
CA SER A 155 -3.78 -24.64 20.03
C SER A 155 -3.55 -23.32 19.30
N ALA A 156 -2.75 -22.41 19.88
CA ALA A 156 -2.45 -21.13 19.25
C ALA A 156 -1.59 -21.30 17.98
N GLN A 157 -0.66 -22.26 17.97
CA GLN A 157 0.13 -22.62 16.80
C GLN A 157 -0.77 -23.13 15.66
N ALA A 158 -1.71 -24.02 15.96
CA ALA A 158 -2.65 -24.56 14.98
C ALA A 158 -3.58 -23.47 14.42
N ASN A 159 -4.11 -22.60 15.28
CA ASN A 159 -4.96 -21.49 14.87
C ASN A 159 -4.22 -20.50 13.95
N ALA A 160 -2.96 -20.16 14.28
CA ALA A 160 -2.13 -19.33 13.41
C ALA A 160 -1.86 -20.00 12.06
N ALA A 161 -1.59 -21.31 12.05
CA ALA A 161 -1.41 -22.07 10.80
C ALA A 161 -2.67 -22.03 9.93
N ALA A 162 -3.85 -22.27 10.52
CA ALA A 162 -5.13 -22.24 9.82
C ALA A 162 -5.42 -20.87 9.21
N LYS A 163 -5.20 -19.77 9.95
CA LYS A 163 -5.42 -18.41 9.43
C LYS A 163 -4.45 -18.03 8.31
N ILE A 164 -3.19 -18.49 8.36
CA ILE A 164 -2.24 -18.31 7.25
C ILE A 164 -2.72 -19.04 6.00
N VAL A 165 -3.25 -20.27 6.14
CA VAL A 165 -3.82 -21.02 5.02
C VAL A 165 -5.03 -20.28 4.43
N THR A 166 -5.94 -19.80 5.26
CA THR A 166 -7.08 -18.97 4.80
C THR A 166 -6.61 -17.71 4.09
N LEU A 167 -5.64 -16.99 4.64
CA LEU A 167 -5.08 -15.78 4.02
C LEU A 167 -4.46 -16.08 2.64
N LYS A 168 -3.76 -17.21 2.51
CA LYS A 168 -3.14 -17.64 1.25
C LYS A 168 -4.16 -18.09 0.20
N ALA A 169 -5.30 -18.62 0.65
CA ALA A 169 -6.38 -19.07 -0.24
C ALA A 169 -7.22 -17.93 -0.83
N LEU A 170 -7.06 -16.70 -0.34
CA LEU A 170 -7.76 -15.54 -0.90
C LEU A 170 -7.11 -15.12 -2.23
N ASP A 171 -7.76 -15.47 -3.33
CA ASP A 171 -7.44 -14.95 -4.66
C ASP A 171 -8.30 -13.70 -4.93
N ILE A 172 -7.67 -12.52 -5.03
CA ILE A 172 -8.37 -11.28 -5.36
C ILE A 172 -8.16 -11.01 -6.84
N GLN A 173 -9.17 -11.32 -7.65
CA GLN A 173 -9.15 -10.95 -9.05
C GLN A 173 -9.59 -9.50 -9.21
N VAL A 174 -8.62 -8.63 -9.44
CA VAL A 174 -8.87 -7.24 -9.85
C VAL A 174 -9.18 -7.23 -11.34
N ASP A 175 -10.45 -7.03 -11.66
CA ASP A 175 -10.90 -6.70 -13.02
C ASP A 175 -10.87 -5.18 -13.18
N CYS A 176 -10.03 -4.71 -14.10
CA CYS A 176 -9.86 -3.30 -14.41
C CYS A 176 -11.04 -2.69 -15.18
N THR A 177 -12.03 -3.50 -15.54
CA THR A 177 -13.26 -3.09 -16.21
C THR A 177 -14.46 -2.98 -15.26
N GLN A 178 -14.37 -3.54 -14.05
CA GLN A 178 -15.47 -3.61 -13.07
C GLN A 178 -15.23 -2.72 -11.85
N THR A 179 -16.31 -2.35 -11.16
CA THR A 179 -16.29 -1.44 -10.00
C THR A 179 -16.31 -2.14 -8.63
N ASN A 180 -16.39 -3.48 -8.57
CA ASN A 180 -16.63 -4.27 -7.36
C ASN A 180 -15.37 -4.77 -6.60
N VAL A 181 -14.20 -4.17 -6.85
CA VAL A 181 -12.91 -4.57 -6.23
C VAL A 181 -12.88 -4.29 -4.71
N ALA A 182 -13.73 -3.40 -4.21
CA ALA A 182 -13.73 -2.95 -2.83
C ALA A 182 -13.99 -4.09 -1.82
N ASP A 183 -14.94 -4.97 -2.11
CA ASP A 183 -15.36 -6.03 -1.17
C ASP A 183 -14.27 -7.09 -1.00
N SER A 184 -13.67 -7.53 -2.09
CA SER A 184 -12.57 -8.51 -2.08
C SER A 184 -11.34 -7.98 -1.33
N VAL A 185 -11.01 -6.70 -1.52
CA VAL A 185 -9.94 -6.04 -0.76
C VAL A 185 -10.31 -5.94 0.73
N GLY A 186 -11.57 -5.68 1.06
CA GLY A 186 -12.09 -5.69 2.42
C GLY A 186 -11.89 -7.05 3.10
N ALA A 187 -12.31 -8.14 2.44
CA ALA A 187 -12.14 -9.50 2.93
C ALA A 187 -10.67 -9.87 3.17
N PHE A 188 -9.78 -9.50 2.24
CA PHE A 188 -8.35 -9.71 2.42
C PHE A 188 -7.77 -8.93 3.61
N ARG A 189 -8.15 -7.66 3.79
CA ARG A 189 -7.71 -6.87 4.95
C ARG A 189 -8.16 -7.50 6.26
N GLN A 190 -9.38 -8.01 6.32
CA GLN A 190 -9.88 -8.71 7.49
C GLN A 190 -9.07 -9.98 7.77
N ALA A 191 -8.82 -10.81 6.75
CA ALA A 191 -8.02 -12.03 6.90
C ALA A 191 -6.58 -11.75 7.36
N VAL A 192 -5.97 -10.65 6.89
CA VAL A 192 -4.66 -10.18 7.38
C VAL A 192 -4.74 -9.81 8.87
N SER A 193 -5.79 -9.11 9.30
CA SER A 193 -5.98 -8.75 10.70
C SER A 193 -6.11 -10.00 11.58
N ASP A 194 -6.99 -10.92 11.20
CA ASP A 194 -7.19 -12.21 11.90
C ASP A 194 -5.89 -13.00 12.02
N THR A 195 -5.10 -13.04 10.94
CA THR A 195 -3.80 -13.72 10.93
C THR A 195 -2.81 -13.07 11.89
N ARG A 196 -2.79 -11.73 11.95
CA ARG A 196 -1.94 -11.00 12.92
C ARG A 196 -2.36 -11.28 14.35
N ASP A 197 -3.65 -11.33 14.64
CA ASP A 197 -4.14 -11.52 16.01
C ASP A 197 -3.94 -12.97 16.50
N THR A 198 -4.06 -13.97 15.63
CA THR A 198 -3.69 -15.35 15.95
C THR A 198 -2.18 -15.51 16.16
N LEU A 199 -1.34 -14.84 15.37
CA LEU A 199 0.11 -14.81 15.61
C LEU A 199 0.49 -14.12 16.93
N LYS A 200 -0.21 -13.04 17.31
CA LYS A 200 -0.01 -12.41 18.65
C LYS A 200 -0.40 -13.39 19.75
N THR A 201 -1.51 -14.08 19.61
CA THR A 201 -1.98 -15.08 20.58
C THR A 201 -0.95 -16.19 20.76
N TYR A 202 -0.38 -16.70 19.66
CA TYR A 202 0.70 -17.69 19.71
C TYR A 202 1.95 -17.14 20.43
N ARG A 203 2.36 -15.91 20.13
CA ARG A 203 3.48 -15.25 20.84
C ARG A 203 3.23 -15.11 22.34
N THR A 204 2.01 -14.74 22.74
CA THR A 204 1.63 -14.59 24.16
C THR A 204 1.66 -15.94 24.87
N ALA A 205 1.06 -16.98 24.29
CA ALA A 205 1.08 -18.33 24.84
C ALA A 205 2.52 -18.85 25.04
N LEU A 206 3.42 -18.58 24.08
CA LEU A 206 4.85 -18.89 24.22
C LEU A 206 5.51 -18.12 25.35
N LYS A 207 5.20 -16.83 25.50
CA LYS A 207 5.75 -16.01 26.59
C LYS A 207 5.33 -16.56 27.94
N ASP A 208 4.06 -16.94 28.10
CA ASP A 208 3.54 -17.49 29.35
C ASP A 208 4.23 -18.80 29.72
N LEU A 209 4.42 -19.70 28.74
CA LEU A 209 5.19 -20.94 28.93
C LEU A 209 6.64 -20.66 29.33
N ILE A 210 7.33 -19.75 28.64
CA ILE A 210 8.70 -19.36 28.95
C ILE A 210 8.81 -18.77 30.36
N SER A 211 7.86 -17.92 30.75
CA SER A 211 7.84 -17.31 32.08
C SER A 211 7.66 -18.36 33.18
N ALA A 212 6.78 -19.35 32.98
CA ALA A 212 6.61 -20.46 33.93
C ALA A 212 7.90 -21.30 34.07
N LEU A 213 8.56 -21.62 32.95
CA LEU A 213 9.83 -22.34 32.95
C LEU A 213 10.95 -21.57 33.63
N HIS A 214 11.03 -20.27 33.39
CA HIS A 214 12.01 -19.41 34.05
C HIS A 214 11.78 -19.40 35.56
N GLY A 215 10.53 -19.24 36.01
CA GLY A 215 10.17 -19.30 37.43
C GLY A 215 10.63 -20.60 38.09
N ALA A 216 10.31 -21.75 37.49
CA ALA A 216 10.73 -23.05 37.99
C ALA A 216 12.26 -23.22 38.02
N SER A 217 12.96 -22.71 37.00
CA SER A 217 14.42 -22.81 36.93
C SER A 217 15.15 -21.98 37.98
N GLU A 218 14.57 -20.86 38.43
CA GLU A 218 15.16 -20.05 39.51
C GLU A 218 14.88 -20.67 40.88
N SER A 219 13.69 -21.25 41.09
CA SER A 219 13.37 -22.00 42.30
C SER A 219 14.30 -23.21 42.50
N ALA A 220 14.60 -23.94 41.43
CA ALA A 220 15.53 -25.08 41.48
C ALA A 220 16.97 -24.67 41.85
N LYS A 221 17.44 -23.49 41.46
CA LYS A 221 18.78 -23.00 41.84
C LYS A 221 18.86 -22.58 43.30
N GLN A 222 17.76 -22.05 43.87
CA GLN A 222 17.74 -21.62 45.27
C GLN A 222 17.81 -22.81 46.23
N SER A 223 17.17 -23.95 45.89
CA SER A 223 17.27 -25.17 46.70
C SER A 223 18.69 -25.73 46.76
N ASP A 224 19.48 -25.59 45.70
CA ASP A 224 20.86 -26.11 45.65
C ASP A 224 21.87 -25.23 46.40
N SER A 225 21.58 -23.94 46.64
CA SER A 225 22.49 -23.02 47.35
C SER A 225 22.35 -23.06 48.87
N THR A 226 21.36 -23.79 49.40
CA THR A 226 21.03 -23.82 50.84
C THR A 226 21.35 -25.16 51.50
N ASN A 227 21.96 -26.09 50.76
CA ASN A 227 22.55 -27.34 51.25
C ASN A 227 24.07 -27.27 51.16
#